data_AF-A0A6L5F435-F1
#
_entry.id   AF-A0A6L5F435-F1
#
_cell.length_a   1.000
_cell.length_b   1.000
_cell.length_c   1.000
_cell.angle_alpha   90.00
_cell.angle_beta   90.00
_cell.angle_gamma   90.00
#
_symmetry.space_group_name_H-M   'P 1'
#
loop_
_entity.id
_entity.type
_entity.pdbx_description
1 polymer ?
#
loop_
_entity_poly.entity_id
_entity_poly.type
_entity_poly.pdbx_seq_one_letter_code
_entity_poly.pdbx_strand_id
1 'polypeptide(L)'
;KEAILDGVVDVIVAEINEALADDEARPVDDWASVLRSQILTARQVMLRHPWAPGVIEGRTDISPTLAFYYESVLRIMIEGGFTYDLAHHAMHTLGSRALGFNQELFQPDDMDQGEEDATEMMEQMAEQLPHLTGMMMEISHDDPESTLGWCDDQTEFEFGIDVILEGLERRRTNL
;
A
#
# COMPACT_ATOMS: atom_id res chain seq x y z
N LYS A 1 -7.04 -22.12 -14.16
CA LYS A 1 -6.55 -20.74 -14.35
C LYS A 1 -6.48 -20.08 -12.99
N GLU A 2 -7.61 -19.92 -12.30
CA GLU A 2 -7.67 -19.46 -10.89
C GLU A 2 -6.69 -20.20 -9.96
N ALA A 3 -6.72 -21.54 -9.91
CA ALA A 3 -5.78 -22.31 -9.06
C ALA A 3 -4.28 -22.10 -9.37
N ILE A 4 -3.91 -21.67 -10.59
CA ILE A 4 -2.52 -21.35 -10.95
C ILE A 4 -2.19 -19.93 -10.47
N LEU A 5 -3.12 -18.99 -10.62
CA LEU A 5 -2.97 -17.65 -10.06
C LEU A 5 -2.89 -17.72 -8.54
N ASP A 6 -3.72 -18.56 -7.90
CA ASP A 6 -3.74 -18.83 -6.45
C ASP A 6 -2.36 -19.17 -5.92
N GLY A 7 -1.71 -20.16 -6.52
CA GLY A 7 -0.35 -20.57 -6.16
C GLY A 7 0.71 -19.50 -6.41
N VAL A 8 0.49 -18.60 -7.38
CA VAL A 8 1.46 -17.55 -7.73
C VAL A 8 1.49 -16.40 -6.71
N VAL A 9 0.36 -15.98 -6.15
CA VAL A 9 0.36 -15.00 -5.04
C VAL A 9 0.90 -15.62 -3.77
N ASP A 10 0.63 -16.91 -3.50
CA ASP A 10 1.23 -17.59 -2.35
C ASP A 10 2.76 -17.57 -2.43
N VAL A 11 3.34 -17.67 -3.64
CA VAL A 11 4.78 -17.51 -3.85
C VAL A 11 5.24 -16.09 -3.56
N ILE A 12 4.51 -15.06 -4.01
CA ILE A 12 4.86 -13.66 -3.73
C ILE A 12 4.80 -13.37 -2.22
N VAL A 13 3.74 -13.82 -1.55
CA VAL A 13 3.60 -13.60 -0.10
C VAL A 13 4.64 -14.42 0.68
N ALA A 14 5.01 -15.61 0.19
CA ALA A 14 6.14 -16.35 0.75
C ALA A 14 7.45 -15.56 0.62
N GLU A 15 7.69 -14.93 -0.54
CA GLU A 15 8.85 -14.07 -0.75
C GLU A 15 8.86 -12.85 0.19
N ILE A 16 7.69 -12.26 0.48
CA ILE A 16 7.57 -11.22 1.52
C ILE A 16 7.96 -11.76 2.89
N ASN A 17 7.40 -12.90 3.30
CA ASN A 17 7.71 -13.51 4.59
C ASN A 17 9.19 -13.89 4.70
N GLU A 18 9.81 -14.38 3.64
CA GLU A 18 11.25 -14.68 3.58
C GLU A 18 12.10 -13.40 3.73
N ALA A 19 11.71 -12.30 3.07
CA ALA A 19 12.40 -11.02 3.20
C ALA A 19 12.28 -10.40 4.61
N LEU A 20 11.27 -10.81 5.39
CA LEU A 20 11.04 -10.34 6.76
C LEU A 20 11.64 -11.26 7.83
N ALA A 21 12.08 -12.47 7.47
CA ALA A 21 12.53 -13.47 8.43
C ALA A 21 13.70 -12.98 9.31
N ASP A 22 14.57 -12.12 8.76
CA ASP A 22 15.70 -11.53 9.49
C ASP A 22 15.27 -10.44 10.49
N ASP A 23 14.05 -9.91 10.38
CA ASP A 23 13.56 -8.78 11.18
C ASP A 23 12.67 -9.20 12.37
N GLU A 24 12.31 -10.48 12.48
CA GLU A 24 11.46 -11.01 13.57
C GLU A 24 12.06 -10.81 14.97
N ALA A 25 13.38 -10.67 15.07
CA ALA A 25 14.10 -10.49 16.33
C ALA A 25 14.21 -9.04 16.81
N ARG A 26 13.71 -8.05 16.03
CA ARG A 26 13.83 -6.64 16.38
C ARG A 26 12.89 -6.30 17.55
N PRO A 27 13.38 -5.71 18.66
CA PRO A 27 12.53 -5.19 19.72
C PRO A 27 11.53 -4.18 19.16
N VAL A 28 10.27 -4.31 19.54
CA VAL A 28 9.15 -3.48 19.01
C VAL A 28 8.94 -2.22 19.86
N ASP A 29 10.03 -1.66 20.42
CA ASP A 29 9.98 -0.45 21.24
C ASP A 29 9.52 0.77 20.42
N ASP A 30 9.75 0.73 19.10
CA ASP A 30 9.24 1.69 18.11
C ASP A 30 8.38 0.97 17.05
N TRP A 31 7.19 0.55 17.47
CA TRP A 31 6.26 -0.22 16.63
C TRP A 31 5.97 0.43 15.27
N ALA A 32 5.91 1.75 15.20
CA ALA A 32 5.56 2.48 13.99
C ALA A 32 6.65 2.34 12.94
N SER A 33 7.92 2.55 13.34
CA SER A 33 9.06 2.35 12.46
C SER A 33 9.21 0.89 12.01
N VAL A 34 8.95 -0.07 12.90
CA VAL A 34 8.99 -1.50 12.55
C VAL A 34 7.89 -1.85 11.55
N LEU A 35 6.65 -1.44 11.80
CA LEU A 35 5.54 -1.70 10.87
C LEU A 35 5.74 -1.01 9.53
N ARG A 36 6.22 0.24 9.53
CA ARG A 36 6.58 0.96 8.30
C ARG A 36 7.61 0.18 7.49
N SER A 37 8.69 -0.27 8.14
CA SER A 37 9.74 -1.07 7.51
C SER A 37 9.17 -2.35 6.90
N GLN A 38 8.32 -3.06 7.63
CA GLN A 38 7.68 -4.29 7.13
C GLN A 38 6.80 -4.04 5.89
N ILE A 39 5.97 -2.99 5.93
CA ILE A 39 5.11 -2.61 4.80
C ILE A 39 5.96 -2.23 3.57
N LEU A 40 7.07 -1.51 3.77
CA LEU A 40 7.96 -1.13 2.69
C LEU A 40 8.76 -2.31 2.11
N THR A 41 9.11 -3.30 2.93
CA THR A 41 9.65 -4.58 2.44
C THR A 41 8.63 -5.31 1.58
N ALA A 42 7.37 -5.37 2.01
CA ALA A 42 6.29 -5.93 1.18
C ALA A 42 6.15 -5.18 -0.15
N ARG A 43 6.20 -3.83 -0.13
CA ARG A 43 6.19 -3.00 -1.34
C ARG A 43 7.35 -3.31 -2.28
N GLN A 44 8.57 -3.46 -1.78
CA GLN A 44 9.73 -3.82 -2.60
C GLN A 44 9.56 -5.16 -3.32
N VAL A 45 8.85 -6.11 -2.70
CA VAL A 45 8.49 -7.37 -3.36
C VAL A 45 7.40 -7.11 -4.41
N MET A 46 6.35 -6.34 -4.10
CA MET A 46 5.30 -5.98 -5.08
C MET A 46 5.84 -5.25 -6.30
N LEU A 47 6.81 -4.33 -6.14
CA LEU A 47 7.46 -3.62 -7.24
C LEU A 47 8.22 -4.55 -8.19
N ARG A 48 8.68 -5.71 -7.70
CA ARG A 48 9.28 -6.75 -8.56
C ARG A 48 8.22 -7.59 -9.29
N HIS A 49 6.96 -7.49 -8.88
CA HIS A 49 5.81 -8.19 -9.46
C HIS A 49 4.61 -7.24 -9.67
N PRO A 50 4.69 -6.20 -10.54
CA PRO A 50 3.65 -5.16 -10.63
C PRO A 50 2.24 -5.64 -11.03
N TRP A 51 2.11 -6.87 -11.55
CA TRP A 51 0.81 -7.51 -11.85
C TRP A 51 0.13 -8.12 -10.60
N ALA A 52 0.85 -8.25 -9.48
CA ALA A 52 0.37 -8.92 -8.28
C ALA A 52 -0.81 -8.22 -7.59
N PRO A 53 -0.83 -6.88 -7.42
CA PRO A 53 -1.98 -6.17 -6.84
C PRO A 53 -3.33 -6.58 -7.44
N GLY A 54 -3.46 -6.52 -8.78
CA GLY A 54 -4.71 -6.86 -9.46
C GLY A 54 -5.13 -8.33 -9.30
N VAL A 55 -4.17 -9.26 -9.12
CA VAL A 55 -4.47 -10.68 -8.84
C VAL A 55 -4.87 -10.88 -7.38
N ILE A 56 -4.31 -10.12 -6.44
CA ILE A 56 -4.64 -10.17 -5.01
C ILE A 56 -6.05 -9.62 -4.78
N GLU A 57 -6.39 -8.49 -5.41
CA GLU A 57 -7.70 -7.84 -5.27
C GLU A 57 -8.87 -8.72 -5.73
N GLY A 58 -8.65 -9.60 -6.71
CA GLY A 58 -9.67 -10.52 -7.20
C GLY A 58 -9.99 -11.70 -6.28
N ARG A 59 -9.30 -11.84 -5.14
CA ARG A 59 -9.43 -13.02 -4.27
C ARG A 59 -10.46 -12.86 -3.17
N THR A 60 -11.04 -14.00 -2.79
CA THR A 60 -12.02 -14.09 -1.70
C THR A 60 -11.50 -14.83 -0.46
N ASP A 61 -10.41 -15.61 -0.59
CA ASP A 61 -9.89 -16.46 0.48
C ASP A 61 -8.48 -16.03 0.93
N ILE A 62 -8.23 -16.12 2.24
CA ILE A 62 -6.92 -15.89 2.85
C ILE A 62 -6.16 -17.22 2.88
N SER A 63 -5.01 -17.29 2.21
CA SER A 63 -4.14 -18.47 2.25
C SER A 63 -3.37 -18.56 3.58
N PRO A 64 -2.87 -19.75 3.97
CA PRO A 64 -2.03 -19.89 5.15
C PRO A 64 -0.79 -18.98 5.14
N THR A 65 -0.17 -18.81 3.98
CA THR A 65 1.02 -17.94 3.81
C THR A 65 0.68 -16.47 4.09
N LEU A 66 -0.48 -16.01 3.61
CA LEU A 66 -0.98 -14.66 3.88
C LEU A 66 -1.43 -14.50 5.34
N ALA A 67 -1.97 -15.55 5.96
CA ALA A 67 -2.29 -15.52 7.38
C ALA A 67 -1.03 -15.31 8.25
N PHE A 68 0.11 -15.94 7.93
CA PHE A 68 1.37 -15.70 8.63
C PHE A 68 1.89 -14.28 8.46
N TYR A 69 1.72 -13.69 7.27
CA TYR A 69 2.05 -12.28 7.06
C TYR A 69 1.21 -11.36 7.96
N TYR A 70 -0.10 -11.59 8.03
CA TYR A 70 -0.97 -10.77 8.89
C TYR A 70 -0.74 -11.02 10.38
N GLU A 71 -0.38 -12.23 10.78
CA GLU A 71 0.04 -12.51 12.15
C GLU A 71 1.27 -11.69 12.54
N SER A 72 2.27 -11.54 11.66
CA SER A 72 3.46 -10.74 11.97
C SER A 72 3.15 -9.24 12.07
N VAL A 73 2.24 -8.73 11.23
CA VAL A 73 1.72 -7.35 11.35
C VAL A 73 0.99 -7.15 12.69
N LEU A 74 0.11 -8.08 13.06
CA LEU A 74 -0.63 -8.01 14.33
C LEU A 74 0.31 -8.10 15.53
N ARG A 75 1.33 -8.97 15.47
CA ARG A 75 2.37 -9.08 16.52
C ARG A 75 3.01 -7.72 16.80
N ILE A 76 3.43 -6.99 15.76
CA ILE A 76 4.03 -5.66 15.91
C ILE A 76 3.09 -4.69 16.63
N MET A 77 1.80 -4.68 16.26
CA MET A 77 0.82 -3.81 16.90
C MET A 77 0.61 -4.20 18.38
N ILE A 78 0.42 -5.48 18.68
CA ILE A 78 0.16 -5.95 20.04
C ILE A 78 1.38 -5.74 20.95
N GLU A 79 2.58 -6.07 20.50
CA GLU A 79 3.82 -5.80 21.23
C GLU A 79 4.09 -4.30 21.37
N GLY A 80 3.65 -3.49 20.39
CA GLY A 80 3.62 -2.03 20.44
C GLY A 80 2.58 -1.42 21.39
N GLY A 81 1.77 -2.24 22.05
CA GLY A 81 0.79 -1.81 23.07
C GLY A 81 -0.61 -1.50 22.53
N PHE A 82 -0.96 -1.93 21.31
CA PHE A 82 -2.34 -1.87 20.84
C PHE A 82 -3.22 -2.89 21.57
N THR A 83 -4.50 -2.55 21.75
CA THR A 83 -5.51 -3.57 22.04
C THR A 83 -5.85 -4.33 20.76
N TYR A 84 -6.34 -5.56 20.86
CA TYR A 84 -6.80 -6.32 19.69
C TYR A 84 -7.91 -5.60 18.90
N ASP A 85 -8.78 -4.84 19.59
CA ASP A 85 -9.83 -4.05 18.94
C ASP A 85 -9.25 -2.91 18.08
N LEU A 86 -8.29 -2.15 18.63
CA LEU A 86 -7.62 -1.11 17.88
C LEU A 86 -6.75 -1.69 16.74
N ALA A 87 -6.09 -2.83 16.96
CA ALA A 87 -5.32 -3.52 15.93
C ALA A 87 -6.23 -3.99 14.77
N HIS A 88 -7.42 -4.49 15.06
CA HIS A 88 -8.40 -4.85 14.03
C HIS A 88 -8.85 -3.63 13.20
N HIS A 89 -9.12 -2.49 13.86
CA HIS A 89 -9.41 -1.24 13.17
C HIS A 89 -8.22 -0.73 12.33
N ALA A 90 -6.99 -0.90 12.85
CA ALA A 90 -5.77 -0.56 12.13
C ALA A 90 -5.61 -1.40 10.86
N MET A 91 -5.84 -2.72 10.93
CA MET A 91 -5.81 -3.61 9.77
C MET A 91 -6.78 -3.18 8.68
N HIS A 92 -8.02 -2.83 9.04
CA HIS A 92 -8.99 -2.30 8.08
C HIS A 92 -8.62 -0.94 7.51
N THR A 93 -7.95 -0.10 8.31
CA THR A 93 -7.49 1.24 7.87
C THR A 93 -6.32 1.12 6.90
N LEU A 94 -5.39 0.18 7.13
CA LEU A 94 -4.30 -0.11 6.22
C LEU A 94 -4.82 -0.71 4.90
N GLY A 95 -5.77 -1.64 4.97
CA GLY A 95 -6.30 -2.31 3.79
C GLY A 95 -5.19 -2.97 2.95
N SER A 96 -5.18 -2.71 1.64
CA SER A 96 -4.14 -3.18 0.73
C SER A 96 -2.74 -2.65 1.07
N ARG A 97 -2.64 -1.48 1.71
CA ARG A 97 -1.33 -0.87 2.06
C ARG A 97 -0.57 -1.73 3.05
N ALA A 98 -1.25 -2.56 3.84
CA ALA A 98 -0.59 -3.57 4.65
C ALA A 98 0.28 -4.50 3.80
N LEU A 99 -0.05 -4.75 2.53
CA LEU A 99 0.71 -5.59 1.60
C LEU A 99 1.65 -4.79 0.67
N GLY A 100 1.83 -3.49 0.90
CA GLY A 100 2.78 -2.68 0.14
C GLY A 100 2.23 -2.01 -1.13
N PHE A 101 0.92 -2.05 -1.38
CA PHE A 101 0.29 -1.41 -2.54
C PHE A 101 -1.01 -0.68 -2.20
N ASN A 102 -1.40 0.29 -3.02
CA ASN A 102 -2.66 1.01 -2.91
C ASN A 102 -3.67 0.44 -3.91
N GLN A 103 -4.79 -0.08 -3.41
CA GLN A 103 -5.91 -0.47 -4.26
C GLN A 103 -6.56 0.79 -4.85
N GLU A 104 -6.57 0.88 -6.17
CA GLU A 104 -7.16 1.99 -6.92
C GLU A 104 -8.55 1.61 -7.44
N LEU A 105 -9.51 2.53 -7.29
CA LEU A 105 -10.87 2.32 -7.81
C LEU A 105 -10.99 2.66 -9.30
N PHE A 106 -10.08 3.49 -9.81
CA PHE A 106 -10.07 3.97 -11.18
C PHE A 106 -8.66 3.90 -11.71
N GLN A 107 -8.49 3.24 -12.85
CA GLN A 107 -7.27 3.27 -13.65
C GLN A 107 -7.63 3.94 -14.98
N PRO A 108 -7.17 5.16 -15.24
CA PRO A 108 -7.36 5.79 -16.53
C PRO A 108 -6.54 5.03 -17.58
N ASP A 109 -7.21 4.41 -18.57
CA ASP A 109 -6.55 3.68 -19.67
C ASP A 109 -5.73 4.59 -20.62
N ASP A 110 -5.85 5.92 -20.47
CA ASP A 110 -5.60 6.91 -21.54
C ASP A 110 -4.59 8.03 -21.18
N MET A 111 -3.56 7.75 -20.37
CA MET A 111 -2.44 8.71 -20.19
C MET A 111 -1.37 8.59 -21.29
N ASP A 112 -1.58 7.74 -22.31
CA ASP A 112 -0.71 7.63 -23.50
C ASP A 112 -1.07 8.66 -24.59
N GLN A 113 -2.09 9.49 -24.36
CA GLN A 113 -2.33 10.73 -25.11
C GLN A 113 -1.36 11.77 -24.55
N GLY A 114 -0.35 12.16 -25.36
CA GLY A 114 0.82 12.92 -24.89
C GLY A 114 0.52 14.17 -24.04
N GLU A 115 1.50 14.59 -23.24
CA GLU A 115 1.41 15.66 -22.22
C GLU A 115 0.76 16.98 -22.71
N GLU A 116 0.93 17.34 -23.99
CA GLU A 116 0.32 18.53 -24.59
C GLU A 116 -1.22 18.44 -24.67
N ASP A 117 -1.77 17.29 -25.06
CA ASP A 117 -3.23 17.08 -25.16
C ASP A 117 -3.89 17.06 -23.78
N ALA A 118 -3.20 16.50 -22.77
CA ALA A 118 -3.68 16.48 -21.39
C ALA A 118 -3.73 17.89 -20.79
N THR A 119 -2.72 18.72 -21.06
CA THR A 119 -2.65 20.09 -20.53
C THR A 119 -3.75 20.98 -21.13
N GLU A 120 -3.95 20.94 -22.46
CA GLU A 120 -5.03 21.69 -23.11
C GLU A 120 -6.42 21.24 -22.62
N MET A 121 -6.63 19.94 -22.40
CA MET A 121 -7.88 19.44 -21.84
C MET A 121 -8.11 19.96 -20.41
N MET A 122 -7.08 19.98 -19.57
CA MET A 122 -7.17 20.51 -18.21
C MET A 122 -7.47 22.01 -18.18
N GLU A 123 -6.87 22.80 -19.07
CA GLU A 123 -7.17 24.24 -19.18
C GLU A 123 -8.63 24.49 -19.55
N GLN A 124 -9.19 23.72 -20.48
CA GLN A 124 -10.61 23.82 -20.88
C GLN A 124 -11.58 23.43 -19.75
N MET A 125 -11.15 22.56 -18.83
CA MET A 125 -11.96 22.11 -17.70
C MET A 125 -11.77 22.98 -16.43
N ALA A 126 -10.77 23.87 -16.40
CA ALA A 126 -10.38 24.61 -15.20
C ALA A 126 -11.47 25.53 -14.63
N GLU A 127 -12.34 26.10 -15.48
CA GLU A 127 -13.47 26.91 -15.01
C GLU A 127 -14.52 26.09 -14.26
N GLN A 128 -14.70 24.81 -14.65
CA GLN A 128 -15.73 23.93 -14.09
C GLN A 128 -15.19 23.08 -12.93
N LEU A 129 -13.90 22.74 -12.96
CA LEU A 129 -13.24 21.85 -12.00
C LEU A 129 -11.96 22.48 -11.41
N PRO A 130 -12.01 23.71 -10.87
CA PRO A 130 -10.82 24.50 -10.55
C PRO A 130 -9.88 23.84 -9.54
N HIS A 131 -10.42 23.04 -8.61
CA HIS A 131 -9.61 22.35 -7.61
C HIS A 131 -8.96 21.08 -8.17
N LEU A 132 -9.65 20.35 -9.04
CA LEU A 132 -9.11 19.13 -9.65
C LEU A 132 -8.01 19.49 -10.65
N THR A 133 -8.26 20.48 -11.51
CA THR A 133 -7.25 20.96 -12.46
C THR A 133 -6.08 21.62 -11.73
N GLY A 134 -6.35 22.43 -10.69
CA GLY A 134 -5.29 23.02 -9.87
C GLY A 134 -4.38 21.96 -9.23
N MET A 135 -4.97 20.90 -8.67
CA MET A 135 -4.22 19.78 -8.11
C MET A 135 -3.40 19.05 -9.19
N MET A 136 -4.00 18.67 -10.31
CA MET A 136 -3.31 17.94 -11.39
C MET A 136 -2.16 18.74 -12.02
N MET A 137 -2.26 20.07 -12.06
CA MET A 137 -1.18 20.94 -12.54
C MET A 137 0.00 21.04 -11.56
N GLU A 138 -0.21 20.70 -10.28
CA GLU A 138 0.84 20.69 -9.25
C GLU A 138 1.45 19.30 -9.02
N ILE A 139 0.79 18.23 -9.47
CA ILE A 139 1.28 16.85 -9.32
C ILE A 139 2.28 16.54 -10.44
N SER A 140 3.49 16.13 -10.06
CA SER A 140 4.49 15.55 -10.95
C SER A 140 4.76 14.12 -10.51
N HIS A 141 4.37 13.12 -11.33
CA HIS A 141 4.75 11.73 -11.09
C HIS A 141 6.13 11.47 -11.72
N ASP A 142 7.18 11.91 -11.03
CA ASP A 142 8.56 11.94 -11.57
C ASP A 142 9.31 10.60 -11.50
N ASP A 143 8.68 9.52 -11.00
CA ASP A 143 9.34 8.22 -10.79
C ASP A 143 8.52 7.03 -11.33
N PRO A 144 8.56 6.77 -12.64
CA PRO A 144 7.83 5.67 -13.26
C PRO A 144 8.36 4.27 -12.87
N GLU A 145 9.53 4.16 -12.25
CA GLU A 145 10.11 2.87 -11.85
C GLU A 145 9.63 2.40 -10.47
N SER A 146 8.93 3.27 -9.72
CA SER A 146 8.42 2.96 -8.38
C SER A 146 6.89 2.90 -8.28
N THR A 147 6.21 2.83 -9.41
CA THR A 147 4.74 2.80 -9.51
C THR A 147 4.16 1.38 -9.52
N LEU A 148 3.08 1.17 -8.76
CA LEU A 148 2.20 0.00 -8.85
C LEU A 148 0.80 0.34 -9.41
N GLY A 149 0.56 1.62 -9.72
CA GLY A 149 -0.74 2.20 -10.04
C GLY A 149 -0.62 3.70 -10.34
N TRP A 150 -1.68 4.30 -10.87
CA TRP A 150 -1.65 5.68 -11.37
C TRP A 150 -1.22 6.71 -10.30
N CYS A 151 -1.64 6.52 -9.05
CA CYS A 151 -1.26 7.31 -7.88
C CYS A 151 -0.67 6.40 -6.78
N ASP A 152 0.14 5.42 -7.17
CA ASP A 152 0.83 4.50 -6.25
C ASP A 152 2.34 4.48 -6.52
N ASP A 153 2.95 5.66 -6.62
CA ASP A 153 4.41 5.82 -6.58
C ASP A 153 4.95 5.78 -5.13
N GLN A 154 6.28 5.68 -4.98
CA GLN A 154 6.90 5.52 -3.68
C GLN A 154 6.59 6.67 -2.71
N THR A 155 6.57 7.91 -3.18
CA THR A 155 6.40 9.10 -2.33
C THR A 155 4.97 9.17 -1.82
N GLU A 156 3.99 9.00 -2.72
CA GLU A 156 2.57 8.98 -2.38
C GLU A 156 2.22 7.82 -1.44
N PHE A 157 2.81 6.64 -1.69
CA PHE A 157 2.60 5.48 -0.84
C PHE A 157 3.15 5.71 0.58
N GLU A 158 4.39 6.20 0.71
CA GLU A 158 5.02 6.54 1.99
C GLU A 158 4.22 7.59 2.76
N PHE A 159 3.79 8.65 2.07
CA PHE A 159 2.94 9.68 2.67
C PHE A 159 1.66 9.08 3.26
N GLY A 160 0.96 8.23 2.48
CA GLY A 160 -0.27 7.59 2.92
C GLY A 160 -0.10 6.70 4.16
N ILE A 161 0.96 5.89 4.20
CA ILE A 161 1.23 5.04 5.37
C ILE A 161 1.66 5.89 6.58
N ASP A 162 2.44 6.95 6.39
CA ASP A 162 2.89 7.81 7.49
C ASP A 162 1.70 8.51 8.16
N VAL A 163 0.74 9.02 7.38
CA VAL A 163 -0.51 9.59 7.90
C VAL A 163 -1.32 8.57 8.72
N ILE A 164 -1.39 7.31 8.26
CA ILE A 164 -2.09 6.24 8.98
C ILE A 164 -1.36 5.93 10.30
N LEU A 165 -0.05 5.73 10.27
CA LEU A 165 0.75 5.38 11.45
C LEU A 165 0.70 6.47 12.51
N GLU A 166 0.81 7.75 12.13
CA GLU A 166 0.63 8.88 13.05
C GLU A 166 -0.78 8.90 13.67
N GLY A 167 -1.81 8.64 12.86
CA GLY A 167 -3.20 8.59 13.30
C GLY A 167 -3.47 7.45 14.29
N LEU A 168 -2.81 6.31 14.09
CA LEU A 168 -2.87 5.15 14.98
C LEU A 168 -2.11 5.39 16.28
N GLU A 169 -0.93 6.03 16.23
CA GLU A 169 -0.14 6.37 17.42
C GLU A 169 -0.94 7.26 18.38
N ARG A 170 -1.65 8.26 17.84
CA ARG A 170 -2.54 9.12 18.65
C ARG A 170 -3.69 8.33 19.29
N ARG A 171 -4.22 7.31 18.62
CA ARG A 171 -5.32 6.49 19.16
C ARG A 171 -4.83 5.50 20.22
N ARG A 172 -3.63 4.95 20.01
CA ARG A 172 -2.96 4.03 20.94
C ARG A 172 -2.61 4.72 22.27
N THR A 173 -2.14 5.97 22.20
CA THR A 173 -1.68 6.76 23.36
C THR A 173 -2.80 7.54 24.06
N ASN A 174 -3.97 7.70 23.44
CA ASN A 174 -5.15 8.33 24.05
C ASN A 174 -5.99 7.38 24.93
N LEU A 175 -5.32 6.43 25.60
CA LEU A 175 -5.89 5.58 26.65
C LEU A 175 -5.41 6.01 28.04
#